data_AF-A0A956I2N7-F1
#
_entry.id   AF-A0A956I2N7-F1
#
_cell.length_a   1.000
_cell.length_b   1.000
_cell.length_c   1.000
_cell.angle_alpha   90.00
_cell.angle_beta   90.00
_cell.angle_gamma   90.00
#
_symmetry.space_group_name_H-M   'P 1'
#
loop_
_entity.id
_entity.type
_entity.pdbx_description
1 polymer ?
#
loop_
_entity_poly.entity_id
_entity_poly.type
_entity_poly.pdbx_seq_one_letter_code
_entity_poly.pdbx_strand_id
1 'polypeptide(L)'
;MRVWVWVPAAVALLAIGCGNGISSDEAAERAYLGLDGMVGKALTLGFDGFNMASSANIPPQSTVGDVTGTLDVSGQVDMGASANKEMRLDLDLVDYRDAVPESDLIVTYDTEAGVPASLDLSLRGIPDATLTGTLQGRFYMTGDLEGPVDLDLSIAGTTEADPTVADNVRRVAGTTTVTGTATSEFGVYVVDVTL
;
A
#
# COMPACT_ATOMS: atom_id res chain seq x y z
N MET A 1 -9.64 -51.97 -57.32
CA MET A 1 -9.12 -50.59 -57.26
C MET A 1 -9.53 -50.00 -55.92
N ARG A 2 -8.56 -49.45 -55.19
CA ARG A 2 -8.75 -48.70 -53.93
C ARG A 2 -9.71 -47.52 -54.17
N VAL A 3 -10.52 -47.13 -53.18
CA VAL A 3 -10.63 -45.72 -52.72
C VAL A 3 -11.61 -45.55 -51.52
N TRP A 4 -11.01 -45.07 -50.42
CA TRP A 4 -11.46 -44.10 -49.41
C TRP A 4 -12.58 -44.40 -48.41
N VAL A 5 -12.14 -44.39 -47.14
CA VAL A 5 -12.87 -44.30 -45.88
C VAL A 5 -13.54 -42.92 -45.76
N TRP A 6 -14.75 -42.88 -45.19
CA TRP A 6 -15.33 -41.67 -44.58
C TRP A 6 -15.82 -42.02 -43.18
N VAL A 7 -15.20 -41.38 -42.17
CA VAL A 7 -15.59 -41.39 -40.77
C VAL A 7 -16.49 -40.16 -40.54
N PRO A 8 -17.73 -40.30 -40.02
CA PRO A 8 -18.47 -39.14 -39.57
C PRO A 8 -17.98 -38.73 -38.18
N ALA A 9 -17.48 -37.50 -38.07
CA ALA A 9 -17.11 -36.85 -36.83
C ALA A 9 -18.38 -36.55 -36.00
N ALA A 10 -18.52 -37.19 -34.85
CA ALA A 10 -19.49 -36.81 -33.83
C ALA A 10 -18.85 -35.72 -32.95
N VAL A 11 -19.36 -34.50 -33.06
CA VAL A 11 -19.01 -33.37 -32.20
C VAL A 11 -19.65 -33.59 -30.82
N ALA A 12 -18.82 -33.95 -29.84
CA ALA A 12 -19.23 -33.96 -28.44
C ALA A 12 -19.03 -32.54 -27.87
N LEU A 13 -20.14 -31.86 -27.59
CA LEU A 13 -20.20 -30.68 -26.73
C LEU A 13 -19.68 -31.07 -25.34
N LEU A 14 -18.49 -30.57 -24.95
CA LEU A 14 -18.05 -30.53 -23.56
C LEU A 14 -18.21 -29.11 -23.06
N ALA A 15 -19.38 -28.83 -22.50
CA ALA A 15 -19.56 -27.75 -21.54
C ALA A 15 -18.94 -28.22 -20.21
N ILE A 16 -17.82 -27.61 -19.81
CA ILE A 16 -17.28 -27.73 -18.45
C ILE A 16 -16.85 -26.34 -17.98
N GLY A 17 -17.73 -25.73 -17.18
CA GLY A 17 -17.47 -24.81 -16.07
C GLY A 17 -16.41 -23.72 -16.22
N CYS A 18 -16.82 -22.51 -16.62
CA CYS A 18 -16.26 -21.30 -16.03
C CYS A 18 -16.66 -21.29 -14.54
N GLY A 19 -15.74 -21.67 -13.65
CA GLY A 19 -15.89 -21.36 -12.25
C GLY A 19 -15.83 -19.84 -12.09
N ASN A 20 -16.73 -19.26 -11.31
CA ASN A 20 -16.72 -17.86 -10.89
C ASN A 20 -15.55 -17.57 -9.91
N GLY A 21 -14.36 -18.11 -10.17
CA GLY A 21 -13.16 -17.77 -9.44
C GLY A 21 -12.55 -16.51 -10.02
N ILE A 22 -12.15 -15.59 -9.13
CA ILE A 22 -11.25 -14.50 -9.49
C ILE A 22 -9.97 -15.14 -10.04
N SER A 23 -9.44 -14.61 -11.15
CA SER A 23 -8.14 -15.09 -11.65
C SER A 23 -7.03 -14.77 -10.65
N SER A 24 -5.96 -15.57 -10.61
CA SER A 24 -4.81 -15.32 -9.72
C SER A 24 -4.30 -13.88 -9.78
N ASP A 25 -4.24 -13.34 -11.00
CA ASP A 25 -3.69 -12.01 -11.29
C ASP A 25 -4.62 -10.91 -10.78
N GLU A 26 -5.94 -11.08 -10.97
CA GLU A 26 -6.97 -10.16 -10.47
C GLU A 26 -7.09 -10.22 -8.93
N ALA A 27 -6.87 -11.39 -8.32
CA ALA A 27 -6.83 -11.53 -6.88
C ALA A 27 -5.57 -10.88 -6.28
N ALA A 28 -4.42 -11.00 -6.94
CA ALA A 28 -3.18 -10.34 -6.53
C ALA A 28 -3.30 -8.80 -6.60
N GLU A 29 -3.95 -8.27 -7.63
CA GLU A 29 -4.26 -6.84 -7.73
C GLU A 29 -5.21 -6.39 -6.61
N ARG A 30 -6.30 -7.12 -6.38
CA ARG A 30 -7.28 -6.77 -5.34
C ARG A 30 -6.71 -6.88 -3.92
N ALA A 31 -5.75 -7.77 -3.69
CA ALA A 31 -5.01 -7.84 -2.43
C ALA A 31 -4.28 -6.52 -2.12
N TYR A 32 -3.80 -5.81 -3.15
CA TYR A 32 -3.14 -4.51 -3.00
C TYR A 32 -4.10 -3.31 -2.94
N LEU A 33 -5.20 -3.32 -3.71
CA LEU A 33 -6.09 -2.15 -3.80
C LEU A 33 -6.64 -1.67 -2.45
N GLY A 34 -6.85 -2.56 -1.48
CA GLY A 34 -7.26 -2.18 -0.12
C GLY A 34 -6.17 -1.50 0.72
N LEU A 35 -4.91 -1.61 0.30
CA LEU A 35 -3.73 -0.99 0.94
C LEU A 35 -3.26 0.29 0.24
N ASP A 36 -3.73 0.59 -0.97
CA ASP A 36 -3.37 1.81 -1.71
C ASP A 36 -3.71 3.09 -0.91
N GLY A 37 -4.95 3.18 -0.42
CA GLY A 37 -5.40 4.27 0.45
C GLY A 37 -4.61 4.39 1.76
N MET A 38 -4.17 3.25 2.31
CA MET A 38 -3.35 3.19 3.52
C MET A 38 -2.00 3.87 3.31
N VAL A 39 -1.32 3.67 2.17
CA VAL A 39 -0.01 4.30 1.90
C VAL A 39 -0.13 5.83 1.93
N GLY A 40 -1.18 6.36 1.29
CA GLY A 40 -1.47 7.79 1.30
C GLY A 40 -1.74 8.33 2.71
N LYS A 41 -2.53 7.62 3.51
CA LYS A 41 -2.82 7.98 4.91
C LYS A 41 -1.57 7.90 5.79
N ALA A 42 -0.77 6.85 5.65
CA ALA A 42 0.44 6.65 6.44
C ALA A 42 1.46 7.78 6.21
N LEU A 43 1.64 8.18 4.95
CA LEU A 43 2.49 9.33 4.62
C LEU A 43 1.97 10.62 5.26
N THR A 44 0.66 10.88 5.18
CA THR A 44 0.06 12.07 5.81
C THR A 44 0.27 12.08 7.33
N LEU A 45 -0.05 10.98 8.01
CA LEU A 45 0.18 10.82 9.45
C LEU A 45 1.66 10.95 9.82
N GLY A 46 2.56 10.44 8.98
CA GLY A 46 4.01 10.60 9.16
C GLY A 46 4.45 12.07 9.15
N PHE A 47 3.93 12.87 8.21
CA PHE A 47 4.21 14.32 8.17
C PHE A 47 3.55 15.08 9.31
N ASP A 48 2.33 14.70 9.72
CA ASP A 48 1.68 15.30 10.89
C ASP A 48 2.50 15.05 12.16
N GLY A 49 2.96 13.80 12.35
CA GLY A 49 3.85 13.43 13.43
C GLY A 49 5.20 14.15 13.37
N PHE A 50 5.81 14.27 12.19
CA PHE A 50 7.04 15.04 11.96
C PHE A 50 6.88 16.51 12.37
N ASN A 51 5.78 17.15 11.98
CA ASN A 51 5.49 18.55 12.31
C ASN A 51 5.21 18.76 13.82
N MET A 52 4.73 17.72 14.51
CA MET A 52 4.50 17.73 15.96
C MET A 52 5.74 17.34 16.78
N ALA A 53 6.76 16.75 16.16
CA ALA A 53 7.90 16.19 16.87
C ALA A 53 8.76 17.29 17.51
N SER A 54 8.84 17.27 18.85
CA SER A 54 9.75 18.14 19.61
C SER A 54 11.08 17.45 19.95
N SER A 55 11.27 16.21 19.48
CA SER A 55 12.42 15.36 19.75
C SER A 55 12.64 14.40 18.56
N ALA A 56 13.67 13.54 18.64
CA ALA A 56 13.89 12.52 17.61
C ALA A 56 12.76 11.50 17.51
N ASN A 57 11.87 11.43 18.50
CA ASN A 57 10.70 10.56 18.46
C ASN A 57 9.52 11.31 17.85
N ILE A 58 8.88 10.68 16.87
CA ILE A 58 7.63 11.12 16.29
C ILE A 58 6.49 10.64 17.20
N PRO A 59 5.64 11.54 17.73
CA PRO A 59 4.49 11.14 18.52
C PRO A 59 3.53 10.28 17.68
N PRO A 60 2.97 9.19 18.23
CA PRO A 60 2.02 8.35 17.52
C PRO A 60 0.84 9.17 16.97
N GLN A 61 0.54 8.95 15.69
CA GLN A 61 -0.62 9.48 14.98
C GLN A 61 -1.52 8.33 14.57
N SER A 62 -2.83 8.54 14.56
CA SER A 62 -3.80 7.48 14.29
C SER A 62 -4.88 7.98 13.36
N THR A 63 -5.37 7.09 12.49
CA THR A 63 -6.59 7.31 11.70
C THR A 63 -7.39 6.02 11.60
N VAL A 64 -8.62 6.15 11.11
CA VAL A 64 -9.47 5.00 10.78
C VAL A 64 -9.41 4.67 9.29
N GLY A 65 -9.63 3.41 8.97
CA GLY A 65 -9.97 3.02 7.61
C GLY A 65 -11.29 3.67 7.18
N ASP A 66 -11.54 3.80 5.88
CA ASP A 66 -12.78 4.41 5.36
C ASP A 66 -14.02 3.60 5.77
N VAL A 67 -13.86 2.31 6.07
CA VAL A 67 -14.93 1.42 6.51
C VAL A 67 -14.79 1.07 7.99
N THR A 68 -13.61 0.60 8.42
CA THR A 68 -13.36 0.16 9.81
C THR A 68 -11.86 0.07 10.12
N GLY A 69 -11.54 -0.22 11.37
CA GLY A 69 -10.19 -0.47 11.87
C GLY A 69 -9.35 0.77 11.99
N THR A 70 -8.09 0.57 12.39
CA THR A 70 -7.15 1.64 12.71
C THR A 70 -5.83 1.45 11.99
N LEU A 71 -5.26 2.58 11.57
CA LEU A 71 -3.88 2.71 11.16
C LEU A 71 -3.19 3.64 12.16
N ASP A 72 -2.19 3.10 12.83
CA ASP A 72 -1.32 3.84 13.74
C ASP A 72 0.05 4.01 13.09
N VAL A 73 0.57 5.24 13.14
CA VAL A 73 1.89 5.60 12.61
C VAL A 73 2.69 6.26 13.70
N SER A 74 3.86 5.71 14.00
CA SER A 74 4.82 6.30 14.93
C SER A 74 6.22 6.19 14.36
N GLY A 75 7.25 6.59 15.11
CA GLY A 75 8.62 6.32 14.70
C GLY A 75 9.60 7.41 15.13
N GLN A 76 10.59 7.66 14.28
CA GLN A 76 11.69 8.56 14.59
C GLN A 76 12.09 9.42 13.39
N VAL A 77 12.63 10.59 13.69
CA VAL A 77 13.26 11.47 12.70
C VAL A 77 14.62 11.94 13.19
N ASP A 78 15.55 12.11 12.26
CA ASP A 78 16.86 12.66 12.56
C ASP A 78 16.78 14.11 13.02
N MET A 79 17.28 14.37 14.24
CA MET A 79 17.32 15.73 14.79
C MET A 79 18.62 16.44 14.43
N GLY A 80 18.49 17.69 13.99
CA GLY A 80 19.61 18.56 13.69
C GLY A 80 19.19 19.74 12.82
N ALA A 81 20.07 20.74 12.73
CA ALA A 81 19.81 21.96 11.95
C ALA A 81 19.83 21.74 10.42
N SER A 82 20.21 20.55 9.96
CA SER A 82 20.25 20.19 8.54
C SER A 82 18.87 20.30 7.87
N ALA A 83 18.79 20.83 6.66
CA ALA A 83 17.57 20.76 5.83
C ALA A 83 17.30 19.34 5.30
N ASN A 84 18.24 18.42 5.48
CA ASN A 84 18.09 17.01 5.14
C ASN A 84 17.71 16.21 6.40
N LYS A 85 16.71 15.34 6.26
CA LYS A 85 16.17 14.49 7.32
C LYS A 85 16.02 13.05 6.83
N GLU A 86 16.28 12.09 7.71
CA GLU A 86 15.77 10.73 7.57
C GLU A 86 14.63 10.55 8.56
N MET A 87 13.55 9.95 8.11
CA MET A 87 12.36 9.66 8.89
C MET A 87 12.06 8.17 8.75
N ARG A 88 11.96 7.48 9.87
CA ARG A 88 11.73 6.03 9.96
C ARG A 88 10.44 5.84 10.71
N LEU A 89 9.43 5.30 10.04
CA LEU A 89 8.07 5.20 10.55
C LEU A 89 7.67 3.73 10.70
N ASP A 90 7.01 3.44 11.81
CA ASP A 90 6.41 2.17 12.13
C ASP A 90 4.89 2.28 11.89
N LEU A 91 4.35 1.40 11.06
CA LEU A 91 2.93 1.34 10.68
C LEU A 91 2.30 0.10 11.30
N ASP A 92 1.28 0.30 12.14
CA ASP A 92 0.49 -0.76 12.75
C ASP A 92 -0.96 -0.70 12.27
N LEU A 93 -1.47 -1.83 11.77
CA LEU A 93 -2.84 -1.97 11.30
C LEU A 93 -3.59 -2.95 12.19
N VAL A 94 -4.80 -2.57 12.61
CA VAL A 94 -5.71 -3.44 13.35
C VAL A 94 -7.09 -3.36 12.73
N ASP A 95 -7.60 -4.50 12.28
CA ASP A 95 -8.87 -4.65 11.58
C ASP A 95 -9.06 -3.61 10.45
N TYR A 96 -7.96 -3.16 9.82
CA TYR A 96 -7.96 -1.99 8.94
C TYR A 96 -8.68 -2.29 7.62
N ARG A 97 -9.56 -1.37 7.21
CA ARG A 97 -10.25 -1.49 5.93
C ARG A 97 -10.60 -0.14 5.33
N ASP A 98 -10.12 0.07 4.11
CA ASP A 98 -10.54 1.16 3.24
C ASP A 98 -11.63 0.74 2.24
N ALA A 99 -12.32 1.74 1.69
CA ALA A 99 -13.32 1.55 0.67
C ALA A 99 -12.61 1.43 -0.68
N VAL A 100 -12.71 0.27 -1.31
CA VAL A 100 -12.15 0.05 -2.65
C VAL A 100 -13.23 0.35 -3.68
N PRO A 101 -13.07 1.37 -4.55
CA PRO A 101 -14.02 1.64 -5.62
C PRO A 101 -14.18 0.42 -6.53
N GLU A 102 -15.41 0.16 -6.98
CA GLU A 102 -15.71 -0.90 -7.96
C GLU A 102 -15.33 -2.33 -7.52
N SER A 103 -15.15 -2.54 -6.21
CA SER A 103 -14.92 -3.86 -5.62
C SER A 103 -15.99 -4.17 -4.58
N ASP A 104 -16.62 -5.34 -4.73
CA ASP A 104 -17.54 -5.90 -3.73
C ASP A 104 -16.79 -6.72 -2.65
N LEU A 105 -15.47 -6.85 -2.76
CA LEU A 105 -14.69 -7.65 -1.83
C LEU A 105 -14.58 -7.01 -0.44
N ILE A 106 -14.73 -7.86 0.56
CA ILE A 106 -14.50 -7.57 1.97
C ILE A 106 -13.14 -8.13 2.33
N VAL A 107 -12.12 -7.27 2.34
CA VAL A 107 -10.79 -7.60 2.82
C VAL A 107 -10.44 -6.67 3.97
N THR A 108 -9.98 -7.24 5.07
CA THR A 108 -9.46 -6.54 6.22
C THR A 108 -7.97 -6.84 6.36
N TYR A 109 -7.19 -5.87 6.81
CA TYR A 109 -5.74 -5.95 6.90
C TYR A 109 -5.26 -5.73 8.33
N ASP A 110 -4.37 -6.59 8.78
CA ASP A 110 -3.69 -6.49 10.07
C ASP A 110 -2.16 -6.53 9.89
N THR A 111 -1.43 -5.87 10.78
CA THR A 111 -0.02 -6.19 11.02
C THR A 111 0.10 -7.24 12.11
N GLU A 112 1.20 -8.00 12.11
CA GLU A 112 1.46 -8.89 13.23
C GLU A 112 1.76 -8.06 14.49
N ALA A 113 1.13 -8.42 15.62
CA ALA A 113 1.25 -7.65 16.85
C ALA A 113 2.72 -7.53 17.30
N GLY A 114 3.21 -6.29 17.38
CA GLY A 114 4.60 -5.99 17.73
C GLY A 114 5.59 -6.12 16.57
N VAL A 115 5.10 -6.31 15.34
CA VAL A 115 5.89 -6.36 14.10
C VAL A 115 5.26 -5.39 13.09
N PRO A 116 5.45 -4.06 13.28
CA PRO A 116 4.93 -3.06 12.37
C PRO A 116 5.58 -3.16 10.99
N ALA A 117 4.90 -2.61 9.97
CA ALA A 117 5.52 -2.36 8.67
C ALA A 117 6.43 -1.12 8.75
N SER A 118 7.56 -1.15 8.03
CA SER A 118 8.56 -0.08 8.03
C SER A 118 8.35 0.85 6.84
N LEU A 119 8.19 2.15 7.10
CA LEU A 119 8.19 3.20 6.10
C LEU A 119 9.40 4.13 6.36
N ASP A 120 10.43 3.96 5.55
CA ASP A 120 11.67 4.72 5.64
C ASP A 120 11.69 5.81 4.56
N LEU A 121 11.89 7.05 4.96
CA LEU A 121 11.80 8.23 4.10
C LEU A 121 13.04 9.11 4.27
N SER A 122 13.58 9.54 3.15
CA SER A 122 14.64 10.54 3.04
C SER A 122 14.07 11.83 2.47
N LEU A 123 14.25 12.92 3.20
CA LEU A 123 13.85 14.26 2.83
C LEU A 123 15.12 15.08 2.58
N ARG A 124 15.30 15.58 1.36
CA ARG A 124 16.47 16.38 0.97
C ARG A 124 16.08 17.79 0.60
N GLY A 125 16.34 18.75 1.48
CA GLY A 125 16.10 20.18 1.22
C GLY A 125 14.74 20.70 1.69
N ILE A 126 14.28 20.29 2.86
CA ILE A 126 13.04 20.82 3.49
C ILE A 126 13.10 22.37 3.54
N PRO A 127 12.02 23.11 3.25
CA PRO A 127 10.65 22.61 3.04
C PRO A 127 10.32 22.09 1.64
N ASP A 128 11.07 22.48 0.60
CA ASP A 128 10.85 22.06 -0.79
C ASP A 128 11.66 20.80 -1.12
N ALA A 129 11.53 19.76 -0.30
CA ALA A 129 12.42 18.61 -0.33
C ALA A 129 12.12 17.68 -1.51
N THR A 130 13.17 17.06 -2.06
CA THR A 130 13.01 15.77 -2.73
C THR A 130 12.68 14.72 -1.67
N LEU A 131 11.54 14.04 -1.83
CA LEU A 131 11.10 12.90 -1.02
C LEU A 131 11.46 11.61 -1.75
N THR A 132 12.16 10.71 -1.08
CA THR A 132 12.38 9.33 -1.52
C THR A 132 12.19 8.38 -0.35
N GLY A 133 11.78 7.14 -0.56
CA GLY A 133 11.66 6.19 0.54
C GLY A 133 11.26 4.79 0.11
N THR A 134 11.08 3.93 1.10
CA THR A 134 10.65 2.55 0.95
C THR A 134 9.60 2.18 1.98
N LEU A 135 8.54 1.48 1.55
CA LEU A 135 7.58 0.82 2.42
C LEU A 135 7.79 -0.69 2.30
N GLN A 136 8.15 -1.33 3.41
CA GLN A 136 8.34 -2.77 3.49
C GLN A 136 7.58 -3.34 4.69
N GLY A 137 6.77 -4.35 4.45
CA GLY A 137 6.00 -4.95 5.53
C GLY A 137 5.16 -6.13 5.09
N ARG A 138 4.82 -6.97 6.06
CA ARG A 138 3.86 -8.05 5.89
C ARG A 138 2.53 -7.64 6.51
N PHE A 139 1.47 -7.79 5.73
CA PHE A 139 0.11 -7.58 6.16
C PHE A 139 -0.66 -8.89 6.06
N TYR A 140 -1.61 -9.12 6.96
CA TYR A 140 -2.43 -10.31 7.00
C TYR A 140 -3.84 -9.95 6.54
N MET A 141 -4.28 -10.59 5.47
CA MET A 141 -5.62 -10.42 4.93
C MET A 141 -6.60 -11.39 5.58
N THR A 142 -7.79 -10.91 5.90
CA THR A 142 -8.94 -11.72 6.29
C THR A 142 -10.18 -11.31 5.51
N GLY A 143 -11.14 -12.22 5.34
CA GLY A 143 -12.40 -11.98 4.61
C GLY A 143 -12.47 -12.76 3.30
N ASP A 144 -12.80 -12.08 2.20
CA ASP A 144 -12.93 -12.72 0.88
C ASP A 144 -11.58 -13.10 0.26
N LEU A 145 -10.51 -12.42 0.67
CA LEU A 145 -9.12 -12.81 0.45
C LEU A 145 -8.47 -13.04 1.80
N GLU A 146 -7.76 -14.15 1.92
CA GLU A 146 -7.08 -14.54 3.16
C GLU A 146 -5.60 -14.78 2.90
N GLY A 147 -4.80 -14.70 3.95
CA GLY A 147 -3.37 -14.98 3.91
C GLY A 147 -2.50 -13.72 3.88
N PRO A 148 -1.17 -13.90 3.92
CA PRO A 148 -0.25 -12.77 3.97
C PRO A 148 -0.11 -12.10 2.60
N VAL A 149 0.07 -10.78 2.63
CA VAL A 149 0.60 -9.98 1.52
C VAL A 149 1.84 -9.23 1.99
N ASP A 150 2.95 -9.46 1.29
CA ASP A 150 4.22 -8.79 1.52
C ASP A 150 4.34 -7.60 0.54
N LEU A 151 4.51 -6.39 1.08
CA LEU A 151 4.77 -5.19 0.29
C LEU A 151 6.27 -4.88 0.27
N ASP A 152 6.78 -4.56 -0.92
CA ASP A 152 8.09 -3.97 -1.14
C ASP A 152 7.95 -2.83 -2.15
N LEU A 153 7.73 -1.62 -1.62
CA LEU A 153 7.42 -0.44 -2.41
C LEU A 153 8.50 0.62 -2.26
N SER A 154 8.79 1.31 -3.36
CA SER A 154 9.57 2.53 -3.45
C SER A 154 8.65 3.73 -3.58
N ILE A 155 8.97 4.80 -2.87
CA ILE A 155 8.21 6.05 -2.82
C ILE A 155 9.11 7.16 -3.34
N ALA A 156 8.59 8.02 -4.20
CA ALA A 156 9.27 9.23 -4.65
C ALA A 156 8.27 10.38 -4.78
N GLY A 157 8.71 11.61 -4.50
CA GLY A 157 7.86 12.79 -4.66
C GLY A 157 8.54 14.07 -4.20
N THR A 158 7.73 15.06 -3.85
CA THR A 158 8.21 16.37 -3.36
C THR A 158 7.41 16.84 -2.15
N THR A 159 8.05 17.62 -1.29
CA THR A 159 7.37 18.35 -0.21
C THR A 159 7.33 19.85 -0.50
N GLU A 160 6.48 20.57 0.23
CA GLU A 160 6.41 22.02 0.26
C GLU A 160 6.15 22.50 1.69
N ALA A 161 6.37 23.80 1.92
CA ALA A 161 5.94 24.43 3.16
C ALA A 161 4.41 24.41 3.26
N ASP A 162 3.89 24.17 4.46
CA ASP A 162 2.46 24.30 4.70
C ASP A 162 2.07 25.79 4.60
N PRO A 163 1.09 26.15 3.73
CA PRO A 163 0.70 27.54 3.54
C PRO A 163 -0.13 28.10 4.71
N THR A 164 -0.59 27.25 5.62
CA THR A 164 -1.49 27.59 6.73
C THR A 164 -0.79 27.62 8.09
N VAL A 165 0.27 26.82 8.27
CA VAL A 165 1.05 26.75 9.51
C VAL A 165 2.52 26.99 9.21
N ALA A 166 3.09 28.06 9.76
CA ALA A 166 4.50 28.38 9.57
C ALA A 166 5.40 27.23 10.04
N ASP A 167 6.48 27.00 9.31
CA ASP A 167 7.51 25.98 9.55
C ASP A 167 7.04 24.51 9.43
N ASN A 168 5.76 24.26 9.18
CA ASN A 168 5.26 22.92 8.86
C ASN A 168 5.58 22.55 7.42
N VAL A 169 5.72 21.24 7.20
CA VAL A 169 6.06 20.63 5.91
C VAL A 169 4.97 19.64 5.54
N ARG A 170 4.58 19.63 4.26
CA ARG A 170 3.61 18.67 3.73
C ARG A 170 4.07 18.13 2.38
N ARG A 171 3.49 17.01 1.95
CA ARG A 171 3.67 16.52 0.58
C ARG A 171 2.96 17.45 -0.41
N VAL A 172 3.54 17.60 -1.60
CA VAL A 172 2.81 18.17 -2.74
C VAL A 172 1.87 17.11 -3.28
N ALA A 173 0.56 17.36 -3.21
CA ALA A 173 -0.46 16.41 -3.67
C ALA A 173 -0.29 16.08 -5.17
N GLY A 174 -0.49 14.82 -5.56
CA GLY A 174 -0.36 14.36 -6.93
C GLY A 174 1.09 14.26 -7.44
N THR A 175 2.09 14.38 -6.56
CA THR A 175 3.51 14.22 -6.93
C THR A 175 4.13 12.95 -6.35
N THR A 176 3.43 12.25 -5.46
CA THR A 176 4.01 11.09 -4.79
C THR A 176 3.76 9.84 -5.63
N THR A 177 4.78 9.33 -6.30
CA THR A 177 4.72 8.05 -7.01
C THR A 177 5.08 6.90 -6.07
N VAL A 178 4.30 5.84 -6.10
CA VAL A 178 4.57 4.59 -5.38
C VAL A 178 4.71 3.48 -6.41
N THR A 179 5.86 2.82 -6.41
CA THR A 179 6.20 1.76 -7.36
C THR A 179 6.75 0.55 -6.62
N GLY A 180 6.56 -0.67 -7.11
CA GLY A 180 7.13 -1.85 -6.45
C GLY A 180 6.27 -3.09 -6.63
N THR A 181 6.25 -3.96 -5.62
CA THR A 181 5.46 -5.20 -5.66
C THR A 181 4.63 -5.43 -4.41
N ALA A 182 3.48 -6.05 -4.63
CA ALA A 182 2.69 -6.70 -3.61
C ALA A 182 2.68 -8.21 -3.92
N THR A 183 3.22 -9.01 -3.01
CA THR A 183 3.36 -10.47 -3.17
C THR A 183 2.42 -11.19 -2.22
N SER A 184 1.53 -12.01 -2.75
CA SER A 184 0.61 -12.85 -1.97
C SER A 184 0.61 -14.28 -2.52
N GLU A 185 -0.17 -15.17 -1.89
CA GLU A 185 -0.36 -16.53 -2.44
C GLU A 185 -1.06 -16.52 -3.82
N PHE A 186 -1.80 -15.45 -4.13
CA PHE A 186 -2.50 -15.27 -5.40
C PHE A 186 -1.56 -14.85 -6.53
N GLY A 187 -0.36 -14.34 -6.21
CA GLY A 187 0.62 -13.93 -7.20
C GLY A 187 1.37 -12.66 -6.79
N VAL A 188 2.10 -12.10 -7.75
CA VAL A 188 2.82 -10.84 -7.60
C VAL A 188 2.11 -9.77 -8.43
N TYR A 189 1.63 -8.73 -7.76
CA TYR A 189 1.11 -7.53 -8.42
C TYR A 189 2.20 -6.46 -8.47
N VAL A 190 2.36 -5.84 -9.65
CA VAL A 190 3.29 -4.72 -9.84
C VAL A 190 2.52 -3.43 -9.55
N VAL A 191 2.97 -2.71 -8.54
CA VAL A 191 2.41 -1.44 -8.12
C VAL A 191 3.08 -0.32 -8.91
N ASP A 192 2.28 0.56 -9.50
CA ASP A 192 2.71 1.83 -10.09
C ASP A 192 1.55 2.82 -10.04
N VAL A 193 1.51 3.62 -8.97
CA VAL A 193 0.41 4.56 -8.67
C VAL A 193 0.97 5.93 -8.31
N THR A 194 0.13 6.96 -8.45
CA THR A 194 0.46 8.34 -8.05
C THR A 194 -0.59 8.87 -7.08
N LEU A 195 -0.12 9.36 -5.93
CA LEU A 195 -0.88 9.92 -4.81
C LEU A 195 -0.73 11.46 -4.75
#